data_AF-A0A7X8UIH0-F1
#
_entry.id   AF-A0A7X8UIH0-F1
#
_cell.length_a   1.000
_cell.length_b   1.000
_cell.length_c   1.000
_cell.angle_alpha   90.00
_cell.angle_beta   90.00
_cell.angle_gamma   90.00
#
_symmetry.space_group_name_H-M   'P 1'
#
loop_
_entity.id
_entity.type
_entity.pdbx_description
1 polymer ?
#
loop_
_entity_poly.entity_id
_entity_poly.type
_entity_poly.pdbx_seq_one_letter_code
_entity_poly.pdbx_strand_id
1 'polypeptide(L)'
;MSIKYRIFLHSYLGFNSNSTLFYGERDAILIDTSQLLSDAHRMVAEMIPLRKNLTHIYVSHFHPDHHFGLAVLTAAFPRAKVVALPSVVKDVVFTSSDKVDMWAIDRFGPDIPDRTTIPRPMQEPRLELEGHELLFSDGWEGDSVNNSVVWVPSIGVVCATDVAFHDCNLWPIESNVERRIRWRKDIRRLMDFDPRIVIPGHHDEAKLAVLEEVQEDPSRSYTDCVDWSVEYLDVYEDAYNHAKDGADLVDRMNKYYGDVKAEDFALHWQARLLFPRSCPDWFTPLPGEPGRIFLNPAGGYDGDPPRE
;
A
#
# COMPACT_ATOMS: atom_id res chain seq x y z
N MET A 1 16.77 7.22 -23.70
CA MET A 1 15.34 7.12 -24.06
C MET A 1 14.47 7.57 -22.88
N SER A 2 13.16 7.73 -23.06
CA SER A 2 12.22 7.89 -21.94
C SER A 2 12.17 6.59 -21.13
N ILE A 3 12.13 6.69 -19.80
CA ILE A 3 11.79 5.54 -18.96
C ILE A 3 10.29 5.24 -19.07
N LYS A 4 9.91 4.02 -18.74
CA LYS A 4 8.53 3.52 -18.66
C LYS A 4 8.30 2.88 -17.29
N TYR A 5 7.04 2.66 -16.94
CA TYR A 5 6.63 1.83 -15.81
C TYR A 5 5.82 0.61 -16.25
N ARG A 6 5.80 -0.40 -15.39
CA ARG A 6 4.85 -1.53 -15.43
C ARG A 6 4.34 -1.74 -14.01
N ILE A 7 3.04 -1.88 -13.87
CA ILE A 7 2.40 -2.17 -12.59
C ILE A 7 2.11 -3.66 -12.53
N PHE A 8 2.42 -4.29 -11.40
CA PHE A 8 2.05 -5.66 -11.10
C PHE A 8 0.95 -5.62 -10.05
N LEU A 9 -0.30 -5.83 -10.48
CA LEU A 9 -1.43 -5.96 -9.57
C LEU A 9 -1.37 -7.32 -8.86
N HIS A 10 -1.41 -7.32 -7.54
CA HIS A 10 -1.41 -8.53 -6.72
C HIS A 10 -2.81 -9.17 -6.67
N SER A 11 -2.87 -10.41 -6.19
CA SER A 11 -4.13 -11.13 -6.07
C SER A 11 -5.09 -10.48 -5.06
N TYR A 12 -6.35 -10.90 -5.08
CA TYR A 12 -7.33 -10.54 -4.04
C TYR A 12 -6.84 -10.84 -2.62
N LEU A 13 -6.17 -11.98 -2.42
CA LEU A 13 -5.58 -12.32 -1.12
C LEU A 13 -4.32 -11.50 -0.82
N GLY A 14 -3.65 -10.97 -1.84
CA GLY A 14 -2.64 -9.91 -1.73
C GLY A 14 -3.22 -8.50 -1.68
N PHE A 15 -4.50 -8.36 -1.32
CA PHE A 15 -5.21 -7.09 -1.09
C PHE A 15 -5.36 -6.18 -2.32
N ASN A 16 -5.16 -6.71 -3.53
CA ASN A 16 -5.07 -5.88 -4.74
C ASN A 16 -4.08 -4.70 -4.58
N SER A 17 -3.08 -4.84 -3.71
CA SER A 17 -1.93 -3.93 -3.70
C SER A 17 -1.16 -4.10 -5.01
N ASN A 18 -0.23 -3.19 -5.27
CA ASN A 18 0.61 -3.31 -6.46
C ASN A 18 2.08 -2.98 -6.22
N SER A 19 2.91 -3.55 -7.09
CA SER A 19 4.30 -3.15 -7.24
C SER A 19 4.49 -2.39 -8.55
N THR A 20 5.31 -1.34 -8.56
CA THR A 20 5.58 -0.56 -9.78
C THR A 20 7.03 -0.69 -10.21
N LEU A 21 7.28 -1.26 -11.39
CA LEU A 21 8.61 -1.37 -11.99
C LEU A 21 8.86 -0.22 -12.94
N PHE A 22 9.76 0.69 -12.60
CA PHE A 22 10.31 1.67 -13.53
C PHE A 22 11.49 1.07 -14.27
N TYR A 23 11.54 1.20 -15.60
CA TYR A 23 12.61 0.63 -16.41
C TYR A 23 12.98 1.51 -17.60
N GLY A 24 14.28 1.50 -17.91
CA GLY A 24 14.86 2.14 -19.09
C GLY A 24 15.20 1.11 -20.16
N GLU A 25 16.27 1.37 -20.92
CA GLU A 25 16.78 0.47 -21.97
C GLU A 25 17.38 -0.81 -21.38
N ARG A 26 18.18 -0.68 -20.31
CA ARG A 26 18.99 -1.73 -19.67
C ARG A 26 18.57 -1.98 -18.23
N ASP A 27 18.38 -0.92 -17.45
CA ASP A 27 18.19 -1.02 -16.01
C ASP A 27 16.72 -0.90 -15.60
N ALA A 28 16.42 -1.34 -14.38
CA ALA A 28 15.12 -1.17 -13.74
C ALA A 28 15.23 -0.95 -12.22
N ILE A 29 14.21 -0.32 -11.65
CA ILE A 29 13.98 -0.12 -10.22
C ILE A 29 12.55 -0.53 -9.92
N LEU A 30 12.35 -1.41 -8.93
CA LEU A 30 11.04 -1.82 -8.48
C LEU A 30 10.66 -1.06 -7.20
N ILE A 31 9.44 -0.54 -7.16
CA ILE A 31 8.79 0.01 -5.96
C ILE A 31 7.87 -1.08 -5.42
N ASP A 32 8.11 -1.45 -4.17
CA ASP A 32 7.41 -2.46 -3.39
C ASP A 32 7.47 -3.89 -3.95
N THR A 33 6.95 -4.81 -3.16
CA THR A 33 6.79 -6.23 -3.50
C THR A 33 5.35 -6.63 -3.17
N SER A 34 5.10 -7.84 -2.71
CA SER A 34 3.75 -8.35 -2.42
C SER A 34 3.64 -8.96 -1.03
N GLN A 35 2.41 -9.11 -0.55
CA GLN A 35 2.08 -9.85 0.67
C GLN A 35 2.46 -11.32 0.53
N LEU A 36 2.07 -11.89 -0.61
CA LEU A 36 2.10 -13.33 -0.85
C LEU A 36 3.34 -13.72 -1.64
N LEU A 37 3.97 -14.82 -1.23
CA LEU A 37 5.10 -15.39 -1.95
C LEU A 37 4.69 -15.82 -3.37
N SER A 38 3.46 -16.31 -3.54
CA SER A 38 2.89 -16.67 -4.84
C SER A 38 2.76 -15.49 -5.80
N ASP A 39 2.33 -14.32 -5.31
CA ASP A 39 2.28 -13.08 -6.09
C ASP A 39 3.70 -12.62 -6.47
N ALA A 40 4.65 -12.69 -5.54
CA ALA A 40 6.06 -12.39 -5.84
C ALA A 40 6.64 -13.33 -6.91
N HIS A 41 6.29 -14.62 -6.88
CA HIS A 41 6.71 -15.58 -7.91
C HIS A 41 6.12 -15.25 -9.29
N ARG A 42 4.85 -14.83 -9.35
CA ARG A 42 4.22 -14.37 -10.59
C ARG A 42 4.93 -13.14 -11.14
N MET A 43 5.24 -12.15 -10.29
CA MET A 43 6.02 -10.98 -10.68
C MET A 43 7.38 -11.38 -11.27
N VAL A 44 8.14 -12.28 -10.62
CA VAL A 44 9.42 -12.77 -11.14
C VAL A 44 9.28 -13.35 -12.54
N ALA A 45 8.24 -14.18 -12.77
CA ALA A 45 7.99 -14.80 -14.07
C ALA A 45 7.72 -13.76 -15.17
N GLU A 46 7.09 -12.64 -14.83
CA GLU A 46 6.83 -11.53 -15.77
C GLU A 46 8.04 -10.60 -15.95
N MET A 47 8.88 -10.43 -14.92
CA MET A 47 10.05 -9.55 -14.96
C MET A 47 11.23 -10.15 -15.74
N ILE A 48 11.48 -11.47 -15.64
CA ILE A 48 12.60 -12.13 -16.32
C ILE A 48 12.58 -11.90 -17.85
N PRO A 49 11.45 -12.06 -18.56
CA PRO A 49 11.37 -11.81 -20.00
C PRO A 49 11.68 -10.37 -20.42
N LEU A 50 11.55 -9.38 -19.53
CA LEU A 50 11.89 -7.99 -19.81
C LEU A 50 13.40 -7.78 -20.02
N ARG A 51 14.23 -8.72 -19.55
CA ARG A 51 15.70 -8.70 -19.65
C ARG A 51 16.34 -7.40 -19.13
N LYS A 52 15.69 -6.76 -18.15
CA LYS A 52 16.23 -5.59 -17.47
C LYS A 52 17.13 -6.04 -16.32
N ASN A 53 18.18 -5.27 -16.07
CA ASN A 53 19.00 -5.38 -14.89
C ASN A 53 18.27 -4.68 -13.74
N LEU A 54 17.63 -5.46 -12.86
CA LEU A 54 17.02 -4.92 -11.64
C LEU A 54 18.13 -4.44 -10.70
N THR A 55 18.27 -3.12 -10.58
CA THR A 55 19.34 -2.49 -9.80
C THR A 55 18.95 -2.33 -8.34
N HIS A 56 17.68 -1.96 -8.10
CA HIS A 56 17.15 -1.66 -6.77
C HIS A 56 15.72 -2.18 -6.63
N ILE A 57 15.38 -2.56 -5.40
CA ILE A 57 14.00 -2.76 -4.95
C ILE A 57 13.82 -1.81 -3.77
N TYR A 58 12.89 -0.87 -3.89
CA TYR A 58 12.58 0.11 -2.86
C TYR A 58 11.34 -0.34 -2.07
N VAL A 59 11.38 -0.26 -0.75
CA VAL A 59 10.24 -0.53 0.14
C VAL A 59 9.68 0.79 0.64
N SER A 60 8.38 1.00 0.45
CA SER A 60 7.70 2.27 0.73
C SER A 60 7.40 2.48 2.19
N HIS A 61 6.93 1.45 2.89
CA HIS A 61 6.62 1.51 4.30
C HIS A 61 6.56 0.09 4.92
N PHE A 62 6.17 0.00 6.19
CA PHE A 62 6.32 -1.22 6.98
C PHE A 62 5.20 -2.25 6.82
N HIS A 63 4.18 -1.99 5.99
CA HIS A 63 3.12 -2.96 5.77
C HIS A 63 3.58 -4.15 4.94
N PRO A 64 3.22 -5.37 5.38
CA PRO A 64 3.67 -6.62 4.78
C PRO A 64 3.48 -6.77 3.28
N ASP A 65 2.41 -6.21 2.73
CA ASP A 65 2.10 -6.29 1.32
C ASP A 65 3.06 -5.52 0.42
N HIS A 66 3.96 -4.73 1.01
CA HIS A 66 5.03 -4.02 0.32
C HIS A 66 6.40 -4.72 0.43
N HIS A 67 6.61 -5.65 1.37
CA HIS A 67 7.96 -6.21 1.64
C HIS A 67 8.05 -7.72 1.89
N PHE A 68 6.96 -8.43 2.09
CA PHE A 68 7.01 -9.89 2.34
C PHE A 68 7.56 -10.67 1.14
N GLY A 69 7.23 -10.26 -0.07
CA GLY A 69 7.72 -10.82 -1.33
C GLY A 69 9.22 -10.66 -1.58
N LEU A 70 9.93 -9.85 -0.78
CA LEU A 70 11.39 -9.66 -0.91
C LEU A 70 12.18 -10.96 -0.83
N ALA A 71 11.73 -11.95 -0.07
CA ALA A 71 12.40 -13.25 0.02
C ALA A 71 12.50 -13.94 -1.36
N VAL A 72 11.43 -13.84 -2.16
CA VAL A 72 11.39 -14.37 -3.53
C VAL A 72 12.19 -13.50 -4.48
N LEU A 73 12.02 -12.18 -4.44
CA LEU A 73 12.69 -11.28 -5.38
C LEU A 73 14.21 -11.25 -5.19
N THR A 74 14.71 -11.31 -3.95
CA THR A 74 16.15 -11.35 -3.69
C THR A 74 16.80 -12.65 -4.13
N ALA A 75 16.05 -13.76 -4.12
CA ALA A 75 16.52 -15.03 -4.68
C ALA A 75 16.60 -14.98 -6.23
N ALA A 76 15.59 -14.37 -6.88
CA ALA A 76 15.55 -14.25 -8.34
C ALA A 76 16.53 -13.20 -8.90
N PHE A 77 16.74 -12.10 -8.16
CA PHE A 77 17.57 -10.96 -8.55
C PHE A 77 18.63 -10.66 -7.48
N PRO A 78 19.61 -11.55 -7.24
CA PRO A 78 20.56 -11.45 -6.12
C PRO A 78 21.51 -10.25 -6.19
N ARG A 79 21.55 -9.53 -7.31
CA ARG A 79 22.34 -8.31 -7.48
C ARG A 79 21.55 -7.02 -7.19
N ALA A 80 20.22 -7.11 -7.11
CA ALA A 80 19.39 -5.96 -6.79
C ALA A 80 19.63 -5.54 -5.34
N LYS A 81 19.79 -4.24 -5.11
CA LYS A 81 19.91 -3.68 -3.76
C LYS A 81 18.50 -3.44 -3.20
N VAL A 82 18.17 -4.09 -2.10
CA VAL A 82 16.94 -3.78 -1.36
C VAL A 82 17.20 -2.57 -0.47
N VAL A 83 16.44 -1.50 -0.68
CA VAL A 83 16.64 -0.20 -0.02
C VAL A 83 15.33 0.41 0.45
N ALA A 84 15.40 1.31 1.42
CA ALA A 84 14.26 2.13 1.86
C ALA A 84 14.78 3.42 2.52
N LEU A 85 13.89 4.40 2.74
CA LEU A 85 14.24 5.58 3.54
C LEU A 85 14.61 5.16 4.98
N PRO A 86 15.52 5.87 5.67
CA PRO A 86 15.96 5.48 7.01
C PRO A 86 14.85 5.31 8.04
N SER A 87 13.80 6.14 7.96
CA SER A 87 12.57 6.04 8.76
C SER A 87 11.86 4.71 8.51
N VAL A 88 11.62 4.37 7.25
CA VAL A 88 11.01 3.10 6.84
C VAL A 88 11.82 1.89 7.30
N VAL A 89 13.16 1.92 7.17
CA VAL A 89 14.02 0.81 7.66
C VAL A 89 13.84 0.62 9.16
N LYS A 90 13.82 1.71 9.94
CA LYS A 90 13.58 1.64 11.38
C LYS A 90 12.23 0.99 11.68
N ASP A 91 11.20 1.37 10.94
CA ASP A 91 9.83 0.90 11.15
C ASP A 91 9.67 -0.58 10.79
N VAL A 92 10.26 -1.03 9.68
CA VAL A 92 10.33 -2.46 9.29
C VAL A 92 11.10 -3.28 10.31
N VAL A 93 12.23 -2.77 10.82
CA VAL A 93 13.00 -3.47 11.88
C VAL A 93 12.14 -3.65 13.13
N PHE A 94 11.48 -2.59 13.58
CA PHE A 94 10.66 -2.60 14.79
C PHE A 94 9.49 -3.58 14.68
N THR A 95 8.83 -3.61 13.53
CA THR A 95 7.58 -4.38 13.33
C THR A 95 7.78 -5.78 12.75
N SER A 96 9.02 -6.15 12.37
CA SER A 96 9.33 -7.37 11.61
C SER A 96 8.70 -8.66 12.16
N SER A 97 8.97 -9.01 13.42
CA SER A 97 8.42 -10.23 14.03
C SER A 97 6.91 -10.14 14.25
N ASP A 98 6.44 -9.01 14.78
CA ASP A 98 5.02 -8.80 15.08
C ASP A 98 4.15 -8.89 13.82
N LYS A 99 4.61 -8.36 12.68
CA LYS A 99 3.87 -8.46 11.41
C LYS A 99 3.89 -9.91 10.89
N VAL A 100 4.99 -10.65 10.98
CA VAL A 100 4.99 -12.07 10.58
C VAL A 100 4.00 -12.88 11.42
N ASP A 101 4.02 -12.70 12.75
CA ASP A 101 3.11 -13.42 13.66
C ASP A 101 1.64 -13.02 13.43
N MET A 102 1.36 -11.72 13.30
CA MET A 102 0.00 -11.20 13.09
C MET A 102 -0.61 -11.68 11.76
N TRP A 103 0.20 -11.77 10.70
CA TRP A 103 -0.27 -12.18 9.38
C TRP A 103 -0.16 -13.69 9.14
N ALA A 104 0.38 -14.48 10.07
CA ALA A 104 0.38 -15.95 10.04
C ALA A 104 -1.00 -16.55 10.42
N ILE A 105 -2.06 -16.07 9.76
CA ILE A 105 -3.43 -16.56 9.93
C ILE A 105 -3.81 -17.55 8.82
N ASP A 106 -4.80 -18.41 9.11
CA ASP A 106 -5.27 -19.47 8.19
C ASP A 106 -5.62 -18.96 6.78
N ARG A 107 -6.01 -17.68 6.67
CA ARG A 107 -6.31 -17.04 5.38
C ARG A 107 -5.16 -17.11 4.38
N PHE A 108 -3.91 -16.98 4.83
CA PHE A 108 -2.73 -16.97 3.95
C PHE A 108 -2.00 -18.31 3.92
N GLY A 109 -2.25 -19.17 4.91
CA GLY A 109 -1.57 -20.46 5.01
C GLY A 109 -0.04 -20.29 4.94
N PRO A 110 0.69 -21.11 4.15
CA PRO A 110 2.14 -21.02 4.04
C PRO A 110 2.61 -19.96 3.02
N ASP A 111 1.73 -19.09 2.52
CA ASP A 111 2.04 -18.17 1.41
C ASP A 111 2.63 -16.82 1.86
N ILE A 112 3.14 -16.75 3.10
CA ILE A 112 3.88 -15.60 3.64
C ILE A 112 5.29 -16.06 4.06
N PRO A 113 6.28 -15.16 4.14
CA PRO A 113 7.63 -15.54 4.56
C PRO A 113 7.70 -15.88 6.06
N ASP A 114 8.57 -16.82 6.42
CA ASP A 114 8.88 -17.14 7.83
C ASP A 114 9.63 -16.01 8.56
N ARG A 115 10.18 -15.04 7.83
CA ARG A 115 10.91 -13.89 8.37
C ARG A 115 10.94 -12.72 7.39
N THR A 116 10.91 -11.51 7.92
CA THR A 116 11.07 -10.28 7.13
C THR A 116 12.48 -10.13 6.57
N THR A 117 12.58 -9.68 5.32
CA THR A 117 13.84 -9.21 4.73
C THR A 117 13.99 -7.72 5.00
N ILE A 118 15.05 -7.32 5.71
CA ILE A 118 15.24 -5.91 6.11
C ILE A 118 15.92 -5.11 4.98
N PRO A 119 15.30 -4.01 4.48
CA PRO A 119 15.93 -3.12 3.51
C PRO A 119 17.14 -2.37 4.10
N ARG A 120 18.07 -1.97 3.23
CA ARG A 120 19.19 -1.11 3.64
C ARG A 120 18.76 0.37 3.62
N PRO A 121 19.21 1.19 4.59
CA PRO A 121 18.88 2.61 4.59
C PRO A 121 19.56 3.30 3.42
N MET A 122 18.79 4.11 2.68
CA MET A 122 19.32 4.98 1.64
C MET A 122 20.17 6.10 2.24
N GLN A 123 21.20 6.51 1.50
CA GLN A 123 22.06 7.65 1.89
C GLN A 123 21.43 8.99 1.49
N GLU A 124 20.79 9.01 0.34
CA GLU A 124 20.05 10.16 -0.19
C GLU A 124 18.67 9.67 -0.60
N PRO A 125 17.61 10.49 -0.50
CA PRO A 125 16.25 10.12 -0.86
C PRO A 125 16.02 10.16 -2.38
N ARG A 126 16.96 9.60 -3.14
CA ARG A 126 16.89 9.52 -4.61
C ARG A 126 17.61 8.29 -5.16
N LEU A 127 17.13 7.81 -6.29
CA LEU A 127 17.81 6.83 -7.13
C LEU A 127 17.85 7.35 -8.56
N GLU A 128 18.83 6.88 -9.32
CA GLU A 128 18.96 7.20 -10.75
C GLU A 128 18.69 5.94 -11.59
N LEU A 129 17.89 6.11 -12.63
CA LEU A 129 17.60 5.13 -13.66
C LEU A 129 17.97 5.71 -15.02
N GLU A 130 19.19 5.39 -15.50
CA GLU A 130 19.68 5.82 -16.82
C GLU A 130 19.61 7.33 -17.06
N GLY A 131 20.00 8.13 -16.07
CA GLY A 131 19.94 9.59 -16.12
C GLY A 131 18.58 10.20 -15.75
N HIS A 132 17.59 9.38 -15.36
CA HIS A 132 16.31 9.85 -14.82
C HIS A 132 16.25 9.64 -13.31
N GLU A 133 15.83 10.65 -12.56
CA GLU A 133 15.71 10.54 -11.10
C GLU A 133 14.36 9.96 -10.69
N LEU A 134 14.40 9.08 -9.68
CA LEU A 134 13.27 8.72 -8.83
C LEU A 134 13.53 9.36 -7.47
N LEU A 135 12.64 10.23 -7.03
CA LEU A 135 12.75 10.99 -5.79
C LEU A 135 11.80 10.40 -4.75
N PHE A 136 12.29 10.18 -3.54
CA PHE A 136 11.56 9.55 -2.46
C PHE A 136 11.29 10.56 -1.36
N SER A 137 10.12 10.51 -0.73
CA SER A 137 9.81 11.36 0.42
C SER A 137 8.98 10.59 1.42
N ASP A 138 9.35 10.65 2.70
CA ASP A 138 8.60 10.06 3.82
C ASP A 138 7.70 11.11 4.50
N GLY A 139 7.10 10.72 5.63
CA GLY A 139 6.26 11.61 6.44
C GLY A 139 4.91 11.91 5.79
N TRP A 140 4.43 11.01 4.94
CA TRP A 140 3.06 11.04 4.43
C TRP A 140 2.16 10.25 5.38
N GLU A 141 0.98 10.80 5.63
CA GLU A 141 -0.11 10.06 6.27
C GLU A 141 -0.80 9.20 5.21
N GLY A 142 -1.03 7.94 5.55
CA GLY A 142 -1.72 6.94 4.74
C GLY A 142 -2.51 5.99 5.63
N ASP A 143 -2.69 4.78 5.13
CA ASP A 143 -3.11 3.62 5.90
C ASP A 143 -2.32 3.42 7.21
N SER A 144 -1.07 3.84 7.22
CA SER A 144 -0.11 3.81 8.32
C SER A 144 0.67 5.13 8.42
N VAL A 145 1.40 5.30 9.51
CA VAL A 145 2.33 6.43 9.68
C VAL A 145 3.57 6.25 8.81
N ASN A 146 4.21 7.36 8.45
CA ASN A 146 5.49 7.37 7.71
C ASN A 146 5.44 6.64 6.36
N ASN A 147 4.32 6.73 5.65
CA ASN A 147 4.25 6.33 4.25
C ASN A 147 5.27 7.12 3.41
N SER A 148 5.72 6.50 2.30
CA SER A 148 6.63 7.16 1.37
C SER A 148 6.03 7.33 -0.02
N VAL A 149 6.15 8.52 -0.59
CA VAL A 149 5.74 8.79 -1.97
C VAL A 149 6.96 8.81 -2.88
N VAL A 150 6.81 8.24 -4.08
CA VAL A 150 7.83 8.27 -5.13
C VAL A 150 7.42 9.24 -6.23
N TRP A 151 8.25 10.22 -6.54
CA TRP A 151 8.06 11.16 -7.64
C TRP A 151 9.07 10.90 -8.76
N VAL A 152 8.58 10.79 -9.99
CA VAL A 152 9.38 10.57 -11.20
C VAL A 152 9.14 11.73 -12.18
N PRO A 153 9.90 12.84 -12.05
CA PRO A 153 9.63 14.07 -12.77
C PRO A 153 9.65 13.92 -14.29
N SER A 154 10.56 13.08 -14.83
CA SER A 154 10.78 12.97 -16.27
C SER A 154 9.59 12.40 -17.05
N ILE A 155 8.67 11.72 -16.38
CA ILE A 155 7.44 11.16 -16.98
C ILE A 155 6.16 11.67 -16.29
N GLY A 156 6.28 12.55 -15.29
CA GLY A 156 5.16 13.14 -14.56
C GLY A 156 4.37 12.13 -13.75
N VAL A 157 5.03 11.14 -13.13
CA VAL A 157 4.38 10.04 -12.40
C VAL A 157 4.67 10.12 -10.91
N VAL A 158 3.63 10.10 -10.09
CA VAL A 158 3.69 9.88 -8.64
C VAL A 158 3.23 8.45 -8.33
N CYS A 159 4.01 7.66 -7.61
CA CYS A 159 3.51 6.48 -6.90
C CYS A 159 3.05 6.94 -5.52
N ALA A 160 1.73 6.92 -5.29
CA ALA A 160 1.13 7.32 -4.03
C ALA A 160 1.36 6.30 -2.93
N THR A 161 1.67 5.04 -3.27
CA THR A 161 1.68 3.92 -2.30
C THR A 161 0.35 3.97 -1.54
N ASP A 162 0.35 3.82 -0.22
CA ASP A 162 -0.89 3.75 0.55
C ASP A 162 -1.28 5.12 1.13
N VAL A 163 -0.85 6.19 0.46
CA VAL A 163 -1.43 7.51 0.62
C VAL A 163 -2.75 7.60 -0.13
N ALA A 164 -2.85 7.02 -1.35
CA ALA A 164 -4.06 7.06 -2.17
C ALA A 164 -4.39 5.68 -2.78
N PHE A 165 -5.68 5.41 -2.88
CA PHE A 165 -6.31 4.18 -3.30
C PHE A 165 -7.31 4.46 -4.44
N HIS A 166 -7.76 3.45 -5.17
CA HIS A 166 -8.93 3.58 -6.05
C HIS A 166 -9.64 2.24 -6.20
N ASP A 167 -10.92 2.17 -5.86
CA ASP A 167 -11.72 0.94 -5.99
C ASP A 167 -11.22 -0.18 -5.06
N CYS A 168 -10.77 0.21 -3.88
CA CYS A 168 -10.34 -0.65 -2.77
C CYS A 168 -10.81 -0.04 -1.45
N ASN A 169 -11.28 -0.84 -0.50
CA ASN A 169 -11.55 -0.30 0.83
C ASN A 169 -10.25 0.27 1.40
N LEU A 170 -10.27 1.50 1.90
CA LEU A 170 -9.11 2.06 2.59
C LEU A 170 -8.96 1.37 3.95
N TRP A 171 -7.76 1.50 4.52
CA TRP A 171 -7.39 0.96 5.82
C TRP A 171 -7.34 2.03 6.93
N PRO A 172 -8.48 2.46 7.49
CA PRO A 172 -8.49 3.44 8.59
C PRO A 172 -8.11 2.83 9.95
N ILE A 173 -7.89 1.51 10.04
CA ILE A 173 -7.64 0.76 11.29
C ILE A 173 -6.49 1.36 12.10
N GLU A 174 -5.41 1.77 11.43
CA GLU A 174 -4.25 2.34 12.11
C GLU A 174 -4.34 3.88 12.23
N SER A 175 -5.51 4.50 11.99
CA SER A 175 -5.70 5.95 12.02
C SER A 175 -6.81 6.42 12.96
N ASN A 176 -6.54 7.48 13.72
CA ASN A 176 -7.57 8.20 14.48
C ASN A 176 -8.13 9.38 13.67
N VAL A 177 -9.19 10.02 14.17
CA VAL A 177 -9.80 11.20 13.54
C VAL A 177 -8.78 12.28 13.15
N GLU A 178 -7.81 12.59 14.01
CA GLU A 178 -6.82 13.64 13.73
C GLU A 178 -5.84 13.22 12.62
N ARG A 179 -5.38 11.97 12.63
CA ARG A 179 -4.56 11.39 11.55
C ARG A 179 -5.32 11.41 10.24
N ARG A 180 -6.60 11.03 10.21
CA ARG A 180 -7.41 11.10 8.98
C ARG A 180 -7.59 12.53 8.49
N ILE A 181 -7.66 13.53 9.39
CA ILE A 181 -7.57 14.95 9.02
C ILE A 181 -6.33 15.23 8.19
N ARG A 182 -5.16 14.81 8.67
CA ARG A 182 -3.89 14.96 7.95
C ARG A 182 -3.80 14.08 6.71
N TRP A 183 -4.34 12.87 6.73
CA TRP A 183 -4.35 11.95 5.58
C TRP A 183 -5.05 12.56 4.37
N ARG A 184 -6.28 13.10 4.47
CA ARG A 184 -6.90 13.78 3.30
C ARG A 184 -6.10 15.00 2.84
N LYS A 185 -5.38 15.68 3.74
CA LYS A 185 -4.50 16.79 3.35
C LYS A 185 -3.32 16.26 2.53
N ASP A 186 -2.71 15.15 2.95
CA ASP A 186 -1.59 14.53 2.27
C ASP A 186 -2.00 13.89 0.93
N ILE A 187 -3.20 13.28 0.84
CA ILE A 187 -3.77 12.86 -0.44
C ILE A 187 -3.82 14.04 -1.42
N ARG A 188 -4.34 15.20 -1.00
CA ARG A 188 -4.38 16.39 -1.87
C ARG A 188 -3.00 16.94 -2.18
N ARG A 189 -2.05 16.83 -1.25
CA ARG A 189 -0.64 17.23 -1.42
C ARG A 189 0.06 16.46 -2.55
N LEU A 190 -0.43 15.29 -2.95
CA LEU A 190 0.07 14.57 -4.14
C LEU A 190 -0.03 15.44 -5.42
N MET A 191 -0.99 16.36 -5.48
CA MET A 191 -1.16 17.26 -6.62
C MET A 191 -0.13 18.40 -6.66
N ASP A 192 0.58 18.68 -5.56
CA ASP A 192 1.62 19.72 -5.52
C ASP A 192 2.84 19.36 -6.40
N PHE A 193 2.98 18.09 -6.78
CA PHE A 193 3.97 17.63 -7.77
C PHE A 193 3.62 18.01 -9.21
N ASP A 194 2.43 18.55 -9.48
CA ASP A 194 1.86 18.71 -10.83
C ASP A 194 1.91 17.39 -11.64
N PRO A 195 1.38 16.28 -11.07
CA PRO A 195 1.50 14.98 -11.71
C PRO A 195 0.58 14.87 -12.92
N ARG A 196 1.08 14.19 -13.96
CA ARG A 196 0.23 13.69 -15.05
C ARG A 196 -0.49 12.41 -14.62
N ILE A 197 0.18 11.56 -13.86
CA ILE A 197 -0.33 10.26 -13.40
C ILE A 197 -0.04 10.10 -11.92
N VAL A 198 -1.04 9.70 -11.14
CA VAL A 198 -0.89 9.22 -9.77
C VAL A 198 -1.27 7.74 -9.75
N ILE A 199 -0.31 6.88 -9.43
CA ILE A 199 -0.51 5.43 -9.27
C ILE A 199 -0.93 5.19 -7.81
N PRO A 200 -2.17 4.74 -7.54
CA PRO A 200 -2.59 4.38 -6.18
C PRO A 200 -1.91 3.09 -5.72
N GLY A 201 -1.78 2.88 -4.40
CA GLY A 201 -1.18 1.66 -3.83
C GLY A 201 -2.02 0.42 -4.06
N HIS A 202 -3.35 0.58 -4.10
CA HIS A 202 -4.31 -0.49 -4.36
C HIS A 202 -5.35 -0.05 -5.38
N HIS A 203 -5.64 -0.95 -6.33
CA HIS A 203 -6.69 -0.73 -7.31
C HIS A 203 -7.22 -2.00 -7.97
N ASP A 204 -8.29 -1.88 -8.74
CA ASP A 204 -8.85 -2.98 -9.52
C ASP A 204 -8.19 -3.15 -10.90
N GLU A 205 -8.57 -4.21 -11.61
CA GLU A 205 -8.10 -4.49 -12.98
C GLU A 205 -8.52 -3.40 -13.98
N ALA A 206 -9.68 -2.76 -13.79
CA ALA A 206 -10.10 -1.69 -14.68
C ALA A 206 -9.18 -0.46 -14.56
N LYS A 207 -8.73 -0.10 -13.35
CA LYS A 207 -7.74 0.98 -13.18
C LYS A 207 -6.36 0.59 -13.69
N LEU A 208 -5.97 -0.68 -13.59
CA LEU A 208 -4.72 -1.15 -14.20
C LEU A 208 -4.72 -0.85 -15.70
N ALA A 209 -5.78 -1.22 -16.41
CA ALA A 209 -5.92 -0.95 -17.84
C ALA A 209 -5.85 0.56 -18.16
N VAL A 210 -6.51 1.41 -17.37
CA VAL A 210 -6.43 2.87 -17.53
C VAL A 210 -5.00 3.38 -17.34
N LEU A 211 -4.30 2.90 -16.31
CA LEU A 211 -2.91 3.25 -16.01
C LEU A 211 -1.95 2.80 -17.12
N GLU A 212 -2.19 1.67 -17.76
CA GLU A 212 -1.41 1.22 -18.92
C GLU A 212 -1.68 2.08 -20.17
N GLU A 213 -2.94 2.45 -20.42
CA GLU A 213 -3.31 3.29 -21.55
C GLU A 213 -2.75 4.71 -21.44
N VAL A 214 -2.87 5.36 -20.28
CA VAL A 214 -2.40 6.74 -20.07
C VAL A 214 -0.88 6.84 -20.11
N GLN A 215 -0.15 5.74 -19.86
CA GLN A 215 1.29 5.72 -20.08
C GLN A 215 1.65 5.89 -21.56
N GLU A 216 0.93 5.22 -22.45
CA GLU A 216 1.22 5.21 -23.88
C GLU A 216 0.65 6.44 -24.63
N ASP A 217 -0.27 7.18 -24.01
CA ASP A 217 -0.83 8.42 -24.55
C ASP A 217 -0.49 9.64 -23.67
N PRO A 218 0.55 10.43 -24.01
CA PRO A 218 0.95 11.62 -23.27
C PRO A 218 -0.11 12.73 -23.21
N SER A 219 -1.16 12.69 -24.06
CA SER A 219 -2.26 13.65 -24.01
C SER A 219 -3.28 13.34 -22.90
N ARG A 220 -3.20 12.15 -22.31
CA ARG A 220 -4.04 11.72 -21.20
C ARG A 220 -3.30 11.86 -19.87
N SER A 221 -4.09 12.03 -18.82
CA SER A 221 -3.69 12.04 -17.42
C SER A 221 -4.57 11.08 -16.62
N TYR A 222 -4.12 10.73 -15.42
CA TYR A 222 -4.92 9.98 -14.46
C TYR A 222 -4.56 10.41 -13.05
N THR A 223 -5.47 11.10 -12.39
CA THR A 223 -5.30 11.52 -10.99
C THR A 223 -6.53 11.20 -10.14
N ASP A 224 -7.53 10.53 -10.72
CA ASP A 224 -8.86 10.27 -10.13
C ASP A 224 -8.80 9.57 -8.77
N CYS A 225 -7.75 8.78 -8.50
CA CYS A 225 -7.53 8.15 -7.20
C CYS A 225 -7.42 9.15 -6.04
N VAL A 226 -7.00 10.39 -6.30
CA VAL A 226 -6.89 11.45 -5.30
C VAL A 226 -8.28 11.84 -4.78
N ASP A 227 -9.20 12.18 -5.69
CA ASP A 227 -10.56 12.55 -5.30
C ASP A 227 -11.31 11.34 -4.74
N TRP A 228 -11.16 10.17 -5.36
CA TRP A 228 -11.78 8.93 -4.90
C TRP A 228 -11.39 8.59 -3.45
N SER A 229 -10.10 8.68 -3.10
CA SER A 229 -9.62 8.42 -1.74
C SER A 229 -10.16 9.41 -0.72
N VAL A 230 -10.23 10.70 -1.09
CA VAL A 230 -10.79 11.73 -0.21
C VAL A 230 -12.27 11.49 0.03
N GLU A 231 -13.03 11.18 -1.02
CA GLU A 231 -14.46 10.87 -0.92
C GLU A 231 -14.72 9.63 -0.06
N TYR A 232 -13.91 8.58 -0.22
CA TYR A 232 -14.00 7.39 0.63
C TYR A 232 -13.81 7.75 2.11
N LEU A 233 -12.77 8.53 2.44
CA LEU A 233 -12.54 8.96 3.82
C LEU A 233 -13.66 9.85 4.33
N ASP A 234 -14.25 10.72 3.51
CA ASP A 234 -15.38 11.55 3.91
C ASP A 234 -16.63 10.70 4.22
N VAL A 235 -16.91 9.67 3.42
CA VAL A 235 -17.99 8.68 3.69
C VAL A 235 -17.67 7.87 4.94
N TYR A 236 -16.42 7.43 5.12
CA TYR A 236 -16.01 6.72 6.32
C TYR A 236 -16.16 7.57 7.58
N GLU A 237 -15.81 8.85 7.54
CA GLU A 237 -16.02 9.75 8.69
C GLU A 237 -17.52 9.93 9.00
N ASP A 238 -18.39 10.04 7.99
CA ASP A 238 -19.83 10.06 8.22
C ASP A 238 -20.33 8.77 8.86
N ALA A 239 -19.90 7.62 8.34
CA ALA A 239 -20.24 6.31 8.89
C ALA A 239 -19.72 6.16 10.32
N TYR A 240 -18.46 6.50 10.56
CA TYR A 240 -17.82 6.51 11.87
C TYR A 240 -18.58 7.37 12.88
N ASN A 241 -19.03 8.57 12.50
CA ASN A 241 -19.73 9.47 13.44
C ASN A 241 -21.16 8.99 13.76
N HIS A 242 -21.85 8.34 12.82
CA HIS A 242 -23.28 8.04 12.95
C HIS A 242 -23.62 6.56 13.18
N ALA A 243 -22.67 5.64 12.99
CA ALA A 243 -22.88 4.22 13.23
C ALA A 243 -23.19 3.94 14.70
N LYS A 244 -24.22 3.12 14.93
CA LYS A 244 -24.68 2.72 16.27
C LYS A 244 -24.01 1.45 16.80
N ASP A 245 -23.63 0.56 15.88
CA ASP A 245 -22.97 -0.70 16.14
C ASP A 245 -22.13 -1.11 14.92
N GLY A 246 -21.43 -2.24 15.02
CA GLY A 246 -20.55 -2.72 13.96
C GLY A 246 -21.28 -3.09 12.66
N ALA A 247 -22.54 -3.53 12.72
CA ALA A 247 -23.32 -3.86 11.52
C ALA A 247 -23.75 -2.58 10.80
N ASP A 248 -24.23 -1.58 11.53
CA ASP A 248 -24.61 -0.26 10.98
C ASP A 248 -23.40 0.44 10.33
N LEU A 249 -22.18 0.31 10.88
CA LEU A 249 -20.96 0.84 10.25
C LEU A 249 -20.72 0.21 8.87
N VAL A 250 -20.76 -1.11 8.79
CA VAL A 250 -20.52 -1.85 7.54
C VAL A 250 -21.62 -1.59 6.51
N ASP A 251 -22.88 -1.55 6.93
CA ASP A 251 -24.02 -1.25 6.04
C ASP A 251 -23.92 0.16 5.43
N ARG A 252 -23.44 1.14 6.21
CA ARG A 252 -23.21 2.52 5.73
C ARG A 252 -22.12 2.59 4.68
N MET A 253 -21.01 1.90 4.90
CA MET A 253 -19.93 1.83 3.91
C MET A 253 -20.40 1.09 2.65
N ASN A 254 -21.07 -0.04 2.81
CA ASN A 254 -21.56 -0.86 1.69
C ASN A 254 -22.63 -0.17 0.84
N LYS A 255 -23.33 0.84 1.37
CA LYS A 255 -24.24 1.67 0.58
C LYS A 255 -23.53 2.39 -0.56
N TYR A 256 -22.27 2.76 -0.38
CA TYR A 256 -21.46 3.49 -1.35
C TYR A 256 -20.41 2.61 -2.03
N TYR A 257 -19.83 1.65 -1.30
CA TYR A 257 -18.67 0.85 -1.72
C TYR A 257 -18.90 -0.67 -1.59
N GLY A 258 -20.16 -1.13 -1.61
CA GLY A 258 -20.47 -2.55 -1.42
C GLY A 258 -20.06 -3.46 -2.59
N ASP A 259 -19.75 -2.88 -3.74
CA ASP A 259 -19.18 -3.55 -4.91
C ASP A 259 -17.64 -3.63 -4.86
N VAL A 260 -16.98 -2.78 -4.09
CA VAL A 260 -15.54 -2.84 -3.85
C VAL A 260 -15.19 -4.12 -3.08
N LYS A 261 -14.32 -4.95 -3.66
CA LYS A 261 -13.93 -6.25 -3.09
C LYS A 261 -12.56 -6.25 -2.45
N ALA A 262 -11.61 -5.44 -2.90
CA ALA A 262 -10.32 -5.36 -2.24
C ALA A 262 -10.48 -4.85 -0.80
N GLU A 263 -9.81 -5.54 0.13
CA GLU A 263 -9.84 -5.26 1.58
C GLU A 263 -11.23 -5.24 2.23
N ASP A 264 -12.21 -5.92 1.65
CA ASP A 264 -13.58 -5.99 2.20
C ASP A 264 -13.64 -6.50 3.66
N PHE A 265 -12.75 -7.42 4.03
CA PHE A 265 -12.62 -7.88 5.41
C PHE A 265 -12.15 -6.80 6.39
N ALA A 266 -11.45 -5.75 5.92
CA ALA A 266 -10.94 -4.69 6.77
C ALA A 266 -12.10 -3.89 7.37
N LEU A 267 -13.23 -3.76 6.66
CA LEU A 267 -14.47 -3.19 7.21
C LEU A 267 -14.98 -3.99 8.42
N HIS A 268 -14.92 -5.33 8.35
CA HIS A 268 -15.29 -6.18 9.49
C HIS A 268 -14.33 -5.98 10.67
N TRP A 269 -13.03 -5.86 10.42
CA TRP A 269 -12.04 -5.63 11.46
C TRP A 269 -12.19 -4.25 12.12
N GLN A 270 -12.41 -3.20 11.31
CA GLN A 270 -12.71 -1.86 11.79
C GLN A 270 -13.96 -1.84 12.67
N ALA A 271 -15.04 -2.51 12.23
CA ALA A 271 -16.26 -2.65 13.00
C ALA A 271 -16.03 -3.37 14.33
N ARG A 272 -15.24 -4.46 14.36
CA ARG A 272 -14.90 -5.19 15.59
C ARG A 272 -14.05 -4.37 16.57
N LEU A 273 -13.14 -3.54 16.07
CA LEU A 273 -12.29 -2.69 16.92
C LEU A 273 -13.10 -1.55 17.55
N LEU A 274 -14.00 -0.94 16.79
CA LEU A 274 -14.87 0.14 17.29
C LEU A 274 -16.02 -0.38 18.16
N PHE A 275 -16.54 -1.56 17.84
CA PHE A 275 -17.70 -2.15 18.48
C PHE A 275 -17.42 -3.60 18.94
N PRO A 276 -16.52 -3.81 19.92
CA PRO A 276 -16.11 -5.15 20.38
C PRO A 276 -17.22 -6.03 21.04
N ARG A 277 -18.30 -5.45 21.55
CA ARG A 277 -19.44 -6.09 22.21
C ARG A 277 -20.67 -6.25 21.29
N SER A 278 -20.90 -5.33 20.36
CA SER A 278 -22.10 -5.32 19.50
C SER A 278 -21.85 -5.78 18.06
N CYS A 279 -20.59 -6.02 17.67
CA CYS A 279 -20.27 -6.53 16.35
C CYS A 279 -20.74 -7.99 16.16
N PRO A 280 -21.37 -8.35 15.02
CA PRO A 280 -21.89 -9.71 14.80
C PRO A 280 -20.81 -10.80 14.79
N ASP A 281 -21.13 -11.99 15.30
CA ASP A 281 -20.20 -13.13 15.34
C ASP A 281 -19.75 -13.61 13.95
N TRP A 282 -20.59 -13.43 12.92
CA TRP A 282 -20.29 -13.86 11.56
C TRP A 282 -19.31 -12.94 10.81
N PHE A 283 -18.97 -11.77 11.36
CA PHE A 283 -17.92 -10.92 10.79
C PHE A 283 -16.57 -11.62 10.83
N THR A 284 -15.66 -11.28 9.93
CA THR A 284 -14.31 -11.83 9.91
C THR A 284 -13.64 -11.62 11.29
N PRO A 285 -13.11 -12.65 11.94
CA PRO A 285 -12.44 -12.50 13.24
C PRO A 285 -11.15 -11.68 13.08
N LEU A 286 -10.80 -10.90 14.11
CA LEU A 286 -9.52 -10.20 14.16
C LEU A 286 -8.35 -11.20 14.16
N PRO A 287 -7.19 -10.82 13.60
CA PRO A 287 -6.00 -11.70 13.59
C PRO A 287 -5.36 -11.84 14.97
N GLY A 288 -5.82 -11.10 15.98
CA GLY A 288 -5.35 -11.19 17.35
C GLY A 288 -6.16 -10.32 18.32
N GLU A 289 -5.62 -10.11 19.51
CA GLU A 289 -6.29 -9.35 20.57
C GLU A 289 -6.15 -7.82 20.33
N PRO A 290 -7.23 -7.03 20.44
CA PRO A 290 -7.16 -5.57 20.41
C PRO A 290 -6.12 -5.01 21.40
N GLY A 291 -5.34 -4.03 20.96
CA GLY A 291 -4.22 -3.47 21.74
C GLY A 291 -2.92 -4.28 21.67
N ARG A 292 -2.92 -5.41 20.95
CA ARG A 292 -1.71 -6.20 20.64
C ARG A 292 -1.46 -6.40 19.14
N ILE A 293 -2.42 -5.99 18.31
CA ILE A 293 -2.37 -6.02 16.85
C ILE A 293 -2.44 -4.60 16.31
N PHE A 294 -1.99 -4.40 15.06
CA PHE A 294 -2.01 -3.11 14.37
C PHE A 294 -1.25 -2.01 15.14
N LEU A 295 -0.16 -2.41 15.82
CA LEU A 295 0.68 -1.47 16.54
C LEU A 295 1.58 -0.73 15.57
N ASN A 296 1.72 0.58 15.81
CA ASN A 296 2.63 1.44 15.09
C ASN A 296 4.11 1.09 15.42
N PRO A 297 5.07 1.64 14.66
CA PRO A 297 6.50 1.45 14.89
C PRO A 297 7.09 2.03 16.21
N ALA A 298 6.25 2.38 17.17
CA ALA A 298 6.61 2.73 18.54
C ALA A 298 5.90 1.85 19.59
N GLY A 299 5.13 0.85 19.15
CA GLY A 299 4.36 -0.07 20.01
C GLY A 299 3.04 0.50 20.53
N GLY A 300 2.60 1.65 20.01
CA GLY A 300 1.30 2.25 20.28
C GLY A 300 0.25 1.83 19.25
N TYR A 301 -1.03 2.08 19.53
CA TYR A 301 -2.11 1.91 18.56
C TYR A 301 -2.60 3.29 18.14
N ASP A 302 -2.54 3.58 16.85
CA ASP A 302 -2.91 4.89 16.29
C ASP A 302 -4.38 4.97 15.83
N GLY A 303 -5.10 3.85 15.86
CA GLY A 303 -6.51 3.77 15.51
C GLY A 303 -7.44 4.41 16.55
N ASP A 304 -8.71 4.57 16.17
CA ASP A 304 -9.73 5.08 17.08
C ASP A 304 -9.99 4.12 18.26
N PRO A 305 -10.27 4.66 19.46
CA PRO A 305 -10.66 3.83 20.60
C PRO A 305 -12.05 3.19 20.38
N PRO A 306 -12.37 2.10 21.11
CA PRO A 306 -13.71 1.53 21.10
C PRO A 306 -14.79 2.58 21.43
N ARG A 307 -15.93 2.52 20.73
CA ARG A 307 -17.07 3.46 20.84
C ARG A 307 -18.20 2.93 21.71
N GLU A 308 -18.01 1.79 22.37
CA GLU A 308 -18.94 1.20 23.31
C GLU A 308 -18.30 0.78 24.63
#